data_AF-A0A829QA57-F1
#
_entry.id   AF-A0A829QA57-F1
#
_cell.length_a   1.000
_cell.length_b   1.000
_cell.length_c   1.000
_cell.angle_alpha   90.00
_cell.angle_beta   90.00
_cell.angle_gamma   90.00
#
_symmetry.space_group_name_H-M   'P 1'
#
loop_
_entity.id
_entity.type
_entity.pdbx_description
1 polymer ?
#
loop_
_entity_poly.entity_id
_entity_poly.type
_entity_poly.pdbx_seq_one_letter_code
_entity_poly.pdbx_strand_id
1 'polypeptide(L)'
;MYSSAIDTLPDPSDPEYGERVAVVLSGLRKLESAISKAAGRSRVTPSVIVALSGVRHRYDDLMKAAANSPSATLGQRLYTARRRARLTAQETANGAGLKVGFLTAIESEEPVTEDEAAKIKDLIAALGG
;
A
#
# COMPACT_ATOMS: atom_id res chain seq x y z
N MET A 1 13.58 -11.04 7.73
CA MET A 1 12.72 -10.46 8.78
C MET A 1 11.29 -10.24 8.29
N TYR A 2 11.04 -9.52 7.20
CA TYR A 2 9.64 -9.36 6.72
C TYR A 2 9.08 -10.57 5.97
N SER A 3 9.91 -11.39 5.31
CA SER A 3 9.44 -12.67 4.72
C SER A 3 8.80 -13.54 5.80
N SER A 4 9.51 -13.80 6.89
CA SER A 4 9.00 -14.61 8.01
C SER A 4 7.74 -14.02 8.65
N ALA A 5 7.56 -12.69 8.70
CA ALA A 5 6.35 -12.08 9.24
C ALA A 5 5.14 -12.27 8.30
N ILE A 6 5.36 -12.19 6.99
CA ILE A 6 4.33 -12.46 5.97
C ILE A 6 3.97 -13.95 5.98
N ASP A 7 4.96 -14.83 6.09
CA ASP A 7 4.78 -16.28 6.10
C ASP A 7 3.99 -16.77 7.33
N THR A 8 3.92 -15.97 8.40
CA THR A 8 3.16 -16.25 9.62
C THR A 8 1.78 -15.58 9.67
N LEU A 9 1.36 -14.89 8.61
CA LEU A 9 0.02 -14.31 8.55
C LEU A 9 -1.04 -15.43 8.61
N PRO A 10 -2.17 -15.20 9.31
CA PRO A 10 -3.26 -16.16 9.32
C PRO A 10 -3.92 -16.25 7.93
N ASP A 11 -4.90 -17.14 7.81
CA ASP A 11 -5.71 -17.24 6.59
C ASP A 11 -6.44 -15.90 6.32
N PRO A 12 -6.61 -15.46 5.06
CA PRO A 12 -7.33 -14.22 4.74
C PRO A 12 -8.77 -14.14 5.26
N SER A 13 -9.41 -15.28 5.53
CA SER A 13 -10.75 -15.35 6.15
C SER A 13 -10.73 -15.24 7.67
N ASP A 14 -9.54 -15.32 8.30
CA ASP A 14 -9.38 -15.17 9.74
C ASP A 14 -9.70 -13.73 10.17
N PRO A 15 -10.52 -13.52 11.22
CA PRO A 15 -10.82 -12.20 11.75
C PRO A 15 -9.59 -11.37 12.13
N GLU A 16 -8.50 -12.00 12.60
CA GLU A 16 -7.26 -11.31 12.96
C GLU A 16 -6.43 -10.88 11.75
N TYR A 17 -6.72 -11.39 10.54
CA TYR A 17 -5.91 -11.15 9.35
C TYR A 17 -5.69 -9.67 9.07
N GLY A 18 -6.76 -8.87 9.11
CA GLY A 18 -6.70 -7.44 8.82
C GLY A 18 -5.74 -6.68 9.75
N GLU A 19 -5.79 -6.95 11.05
CA GLU A 19 -4.92 -6.33 12.04
C GLU A 19 -3.45 -6.75 11.84
N ARG A 20 -3.20 -8.05 11.63
CA ARG A 20 -1.84 -8.58 11.42
C ARG A 20 -1.21 -8.01 10.15
N VAL A 21 -1.98 -7.91 9.07
CA VAL A 21 -1.55 -7.32 7.79
C VAL A 21 -1.20 -5.85 7.96
N ALA A 22 -2.04 -5.07 8.65
CA ALA A 22 -1.80 -3.64 8.90
C ALA A 22 -0.44 -3.40 9.60
N VAL A 23 -0.12 -4.23 10.61
CA VAL A 23 1.17 -4.17 11.33
C VAL A 23 2.34 -4.44 10.38
N VAL A 24 2.25 -5.47 9.55
CA VAL A 24 3.32 -5.83 8.60
C VAL A 24 3.49 -4.76 7.52
N LEU A 25 2.39 -4.25 6.94
CA LEU A 25 2.39 -3.17 5.95
C LEU A 25 3.00 -1.88 6.52
N SER A 26 2.67 -1.51 7.76
CA SER A 26 3.28 -0.36 8.44
C SER A 26 4.79 -0.53 8.60
N GLY A 27 5.25 -1.73 8.98
CA GLY A 27 6.67 -2.06 9.06
C GLY A 27 7.38 -1.96 7.70
N LEU A 28 6.77 -2.51 6.65
CA LEU A 28 7.30 -2.43 5.28
C LEU A 28 7.42 -0.98 4.79
N ARG A 29 6.42 -0.12 5.05
CA ARG A 29 6.47 1.31 4.70
C ARG A 29 7.63 2.04 5.40
N LYS A 30 7.84 1.77 6.69
CA LYS A 30 8.98 2.33 7.45
C LYS A 30 10.31 1.88 6.85
N LEU A 31 10.43 0.59 6.51
CA LEU A 31 11.63 0.05 5.88
C LEU A 31 11.87 0.65 4.49
N GLU A 32 10.83 0.74 3.66
CA GLU A 32 10.92 1.37 2.33
C GLU A 32 11.40 2.82 2.45
N SER A 33 10.82 3.61 3.36
CA SER A 33 11.23 5.00 3.60
C SER A 33 12.71 5.10 3.98
N ALA A 34 13.19 4.23 4.88
CA ALA A 34 14.58 4.21 5.30
C ALA A 34 15.53 3.85 4.14
N ILE A 35 15.21 2.82 3.36
CA ILE A 35 16.05 2.39 2.23
C ILE A 35 15.98 3.39 1.09
N SER A 36 14.81 3.99 0.80
CA SER A 36 14.67 5.04 -0.22
C SER A 36 15.52 6.27 0.12
N LYS A 37 15.57 6.67 1.40
CA LYS A 37 16.49 7.73 1.86
C LYS A 37 17.96 7.35 1.68
N ALA A 38 18.32 6.08 1.89
CA ALA A 38 19.68 5.61 1.61
C ALA A 38 19.98 5.62 0.10
N ALA A 39 19.04 5.16 -0.73
CA ALA A 39 19.12 5.11 -2.18
C ALA A 39 19.27 6.48 -2.86
N GLY A 40 18.82 7.57 -2.21
CA GLY A 40 18.98 8.94 -2.71
C GLY A 40 20.34 9.58 -2.44
N ARG A 41 21.28 8.89 -1.79
CA ARG A 41 22.62 9.44 -1.45
C ARG A 41 23.62 9.25 -2.58
N SER A 42 24.59 10.16 -2.73
CA SER A 42 25.55 10.22 -3.84
C SER A 42 26.51 9.03 -4.01
N ARG A 43 26.50 8.03 -3.10
CA ARG A 43 27.36 6.84 -3.13
C ARG A 43 26.60 5.57 -2.75
N VAL A 44 25.56 5.28 -3.51
CA VAL A 44 24.73 4.09 -3.32
C VAL A 44 25.34 2.86 -3.97
N THR A 45 25.33 1.75 -3.24
CA THR A 45 25.74 0.44 -3.79
C THR A 45 24.56 -0.23 -4.48
N PRO A 46 24.79 -1.06 -5.52
CA PRO A 46 23.74 -1.84 -6.17
C PRO A 46 22.89 -2.68 -5.19
N SER A 47 23.50 -3.15 -4.09
CA SER A 47 22.80 -3.90 -3.05
C SER A 47 21.66 -3.11 -2.37
N VAL A 48 21.78 -1.79 -2.24
CA VAL A 48 20.71 -0.93 -1.69
C VAL A 48 19.54 -0.86 -2.67
N ILE A 49 19.81 -0.77 -3.97
CA ILE A 49 18.76 -0.75 -5.00
C ILE A 49 18.02 -2.10 -5.05
N VAL A 50 18.74 -3.22 -4.99
CA VAL A 50 18.15 -4.56 -4.92
C VAL A 50 17.29 -4.70 -3.66
N ALA A 51 17.76 -4.22 -2.51
CA ALA A 51 16.99 -4.23 -1.27
C ALA A 51 15.71 -3.40 -1.38
N LEU A 52 15.78 -2.19 -1.96
CA LEU A 52 14.62 -1.33 -2.20
C LEU A 52 13.59 -2.01 -3.11
N SER A 53 14.05 -2.61 -4.21
CA SER A 53 13.18 -3.36 -5.12
C SER A 53 12.49 -4.52 -4.40
N GLY A 54 13.24 -5.29 -3.61
CA GLY A 54 12.70 -6.41 -2.85
C GLY A 54 11.68 -6.00 -1.77
N VAL A 55 11.83 -4.82 -1.16
CA VAL A 55 10.83 -4.31 -0.20
C VAL A 55 9.56 -3.87 -0.92
N ARG A 56 9.71 -3.16 -2.05
CA ARG A 56 8.57 -2.73 -2.87
C ARG A 56 7.75 -3.89 -3.41
N HIS A 57 8.40 -4.95 -3.88
CA HIS A 57 7.69 -6.16 -4.32
C HIS A 57 6.88 -6.78 -3.19
N ARG A 58 7.48 -6.98 -2.01
CA ARG A 58 6.75 -7.55 -0.86
C ARG A 58 5.58 -6.68 -0.41
N TYR A 59 5.75 -5.36 -0.40
CA TYR A 59 4.66 -4.45 -0.09
C TYR A 59 3.54 -4.55 -1.13
N ASP A 60 3.88 -4.56 -2.42
CA ASP A 60 2.91 -4.68 -3.51
C ASP A 60 2.15 -6.01 -3.47
N ASP A 61 2.83 -7.12 -3.21
CA ASP A 61 2.21 -8.44 -3.11
C ASP A 61 1.31 -8.55 -1.88
N LEU A 62 1.74 -8.02 -0.73
CA LEU A 62 0.91 -8.02 0.47
C LEU A 62 -0.32 -7.11 0.32
N MET A 63 -0.19 -5.94 -0.31
CA MET A 63 -1.32 -5.06 -0.61
C MET A 63 -2.35 -5.75 -1.51
N LYS A 64 -1.90 -6.50 -2.53
CA LYS A 64 -2.80 -7.28 -3.40
C LYS A 64 -3.50 -8.40 -2.63
N ALA A 65 -2.79 -9.13 -1.78
CA ALA A 65 -3.38 -10.17 -0.95
C ALA A 65 -4.44 -9.58 -0.01
N ALA A 66 -4.10 -8.49 0.67
CA ALA A 66 -4.98 -7.78 1.59
C ALA A 66 -6.23 -7.21 0.89
N ALA A 67 -6.09 -6.64 -0.30
CA ALA A 67 -7.21 -6.10 -1.07
C ALA A 67 -8.24 -7.16 -1.50
N ASN A 68 -7.86 -8.45 -1.50
CA ASN A 68 -8.75 -9.57 -1.80
C ASN A 68 -9.35 -10.23 -0.55
N SER A 69 -9.00 -9.78 0.66
CA SER A 69 -9.59 -10.34 1.89
C SER A 69 -10.98 -9.73 2.16
N PRO A 70 -11.85 -10.41 2.92
CA PRO A 70 -13.12 -9.85 3.38
C PRO A 70 -12.96 -8.59 4.25
N SER A 71 -11.79 -8.43 4.87
CA SER A 71 -11.41 -7.31 5.74
C SER A 71 -10.67 -6.18 5.02
N ALA A 72 -10.61 -6.21 3.68
CA ALA A 72 -9.87 -5.25 2.88
C ALA A 72 -10.25 -3.79 3.19
N THR A 73 -9.26 -2.96 3.48
CA THR A 73 -9.47 -1.53 3.70
C THR A 73 -9.68 -0.79 2.38
N LEU A 74 -10.29 0.39 2.42
CA LEU A 74 -10.41 1.25 1.23
C LEU A 74 -9.05 1.61 0.63
N GLY A 75 -8.02 1.80 1.45
CA GLY A 75 -6.66 2.05 0.99
C GLY A 75 -6.03 0.90 0.24
N GLN A 76 -6.21 -0.32 0.72
CA GLN A 76 -5.70 -1.53 0.05
C GLN A 76 -6.37 -1.73 -1.32
N ARG A 77 -7.69 -1.53 -1.38
CA ARG A 77 -8.46 -1.59 -2.62
C ARG A 77 -8.04 -0.49 -3.60
N LEU A 78 -7.97 0.76 -3.15
CA LEU A 78 -7.54 1.90 -3.97
C LEU A 78 -6.14 1.70 -4.55
N TYR A 79 -5.18 1.30 -3.71
CA TYR A 79 -3.81 1.00 -4.13
C TYR A 79 -3.79 -0.02 -5.26
N THR A 80 -4.52 -1.13 -5.08
CA THR A 80 -4.55 -2.24 -6.05
C THR A 80 -5.23 -1.81 -7.35
N ALA A 81 -6.35 -1.09 -7.27
CA ALA A 81 -7.07 -0.56 -8.42
C ALA A 81 -6.18 0.38 -9.26
N ARG A 82 -5.52 1.36 -8.63
CA ARG A 82 -4.64 2.29 -9.37
C ARG A 82 -3.40 1.59 -9.93
N ARG A 83 -2.84 0.61 -9.23
CA ARG A 83 -1.68 -0.16 -9.71
C ARG A 83 -2.04 -1.02 -10.92
N ARG A 84 -3.23 -1.62 -10.94
CA ARG A 84 -3.76 -2.32 -12.11
C ARG A 84 -3.93 -1.39 -13.30
N ALA A 85 -4.39 -0.16 -13.06
CA ALA A 85 -4.49 0.91 -14.05
C ALA A 85 -3.13 1.55 -14.40
N ARG A 86 -2.02 1.11 -13.80
CA ARG A 86 -0.66 1.65 -13.96
C ARG A 86 -0.52 3.14 -13.62
N LEU A 87 -1.35 3.62 -12.71
CA LEU A 87 -1.34 5.01 -12.25
C LEU A 87 -0.47 5.17 -10.99
N THR A 88 0.31 6.25 -10.98
CA THR A 88 0.98 6.74 -9.78
C THR A 88 -0.04 7.32 -8.80
N ALA A 89 0.35 7.43 -7.53
CA ALA A 89 -0.43 8.14 -6.52
C ALA A 89 -0.72 9.59 -6.94
N GLN A 90 0.24 10.27 -7.58
CA GLN A 90 0.08 11.65 -8.03
C GLN A 90 -0.94 11.77 -9.17
N GLU A 91 -0.87 10.90 -10.19
CA GLU A 91 -1.83 10.91 -11.30
C GLU A 91 -3.24 10.60 -10.81
N THR A 92 -3.36 9.61 -9.92
CA THR A 92 -4.64 9.21 -9.33
C THR A 92 -5.25 10.35 -8.52
N ALA A 93 -4.44 10.99 -7.68
CA ALA A 93 -4.88 12.15 -6.89
C ALA A 93 -5.30 13.31 -7.78
N ASN A 94 -4.51 13.66 -8.80
CA ASN A 94 -4.84 14.74 -9.74
C ASN A 94 -6.14 14.45 -10.50
N GLY A 95 -6.31 13.22 -11.02
CA GLY A 95 -7.52 12.82 -11.75
C GLY A 95 -8.78 12.84 -10.90
N ALA A 96 -8.65 12.63 -9.59
CA ALA A 96 -9.76 12.67 -8.63
C ALA A 96 -9.96 14.06 -7.97
N GLY A 97 -9.15 15.07 -8.30
CA GLY A 97 -9.18 16.36 -7.62
C GLY A 97 -8.78 16.30 -6.13
N LEU A 98 -7.94 15.32 -5.77
CA LEU A 98 -7.47 15.06 -4.40
C LEU A 98 -6.01 15.50 -4.22
N LYS A 99 -5.60 15.68 -2.98
CA LYS A 99 -4.18 15.87 -2.63
C LYS A 99 -3.47 14.53 -2.60
N VAL A 100 -2.26 14.43 -3.17
CA VAL A 100 -1.47 13.19 -3.14
C VAL A 100 -1.16 12.72 -1.71
N GLY A 101 -0.96 13.64 -0.78
CA GLY A 101 -0.75 13.32 0.63
C GLY A 101 -1.95 12.63 1.27
N PHE A 102 -3.16 13.06 0.90
CA PHE A 102 -4.41 12.43 1.35
C PHE A 102 -4.54 11.01 0.80
N LEU A 103 -4.27 10.81 -0.50
CA LEU A 103 -4.26 9.47 -1.10
C LEU A 103 -3.23 8.54 -0.41
N THR A 104 -2.03 9.05 -0.14
CA THR A 104 -0.97 8.30 0.54
C THR A 104 -1.33 7.93 1.97
N ALA A 105 -2.04 8.81 2.68
CA ALA A 105 -2.56 8.56 4.02
C ALA A 105 -3.61 7.42 4.03
N ILE A 106 -4.54 7.44 3.07
CA ILE A 106 -5.54 6.38 2.90
C ILE A 106 -4.88 5.02 2.63
N GLU A 107 -3.93 4.96 1.70
CA GLU A 107 -3.17 3.73 1.40
C GLU A 107 -2.27 3.30 2.57
N SER A 108 -2.03 4.21 3.50
CA SER A 108 -1.34 3.99 4.77
C SER A 108 -2.26 3.57 5.91
N GLU A 109 -3.54 3.31 5.61
CA GLU A 109 -4.60 2.90 6.55
C GLU A 109 -4.94 3.99 7.58
N GLU A 110 -4.72 5.25 7.23
CA GLU A 110 -5.20 6.36 8.06
C GLU A 110 -6.74 6.44 7.97
N PRO A 111 -7.41 6.78 9.09
CA PRO A 111 -8.86 6.89 9.13
C PRO A 111 -9.36 8.00 8.20
N VAL A 112 -10.52 7.77 7.60
CA VAL A 112 -11.21 8.73 6.73
C VAL A 112 -12.59 9.05 7.27
N THR A 113 -13.09 10.23 6.94
CA THR A 113 -14.50 10.59 7.14
C THR A 113 -15.41 9.81 6.18
N GLU A 114 -16.72 9.80 6.46
CA GLU A 114 -17.70 9.12 5.58
C GLU A 114 -17.76 9.74 4.18
N ASP A 115 -17.70 11.07 4.09
CA ASP A 115 -17.69 11.80 2.80
C ASP A 115 -16.46 11.46 1.96
N GLU A 116 -15.31 11.33 2.61
CA GLU A 116 -14.06 10.89 1.99
C GLU A 116 -14.15 9.44 1.53
N ALA A 117 -14.71 8.56 2.36
CA ALA A 117 -14.93 7.16 2.02
C ALA A 117 -15.82 7.01 0.78
N ALA A 118 -16.85 7.84 0.62
CA ALA A 118 -17.70 7.84 -0.58
C ALA A 118 -16.89 8.19 -1.85
N LYS A 119 -16.12 9.28 -1.82
CA LYS A 119 -15.26 9.68 -2.96
C LYS A 119 -14.24 8.61 -3.34
N ILE A 120 -13.66 7.93 -2.34
CA ILE A 120 -12.71 6.84 -2.57
C ILE A 120 -13.40 5.65 -3.23
N LYS A 121 -14.61 5.28 -2.80
CA LYS A 121 -15.39 4.20 -3.41
C LYS A 121 -15.73 4.51 -4.88
N ASP A 122 -16.10 5.75 -5.20
CA ASP A 122 -16.38 6.16 -6.58
C ASP A 122 -15.11 6.08 -7.45
N LEU A 123 -13.97 6.52 -6.93
CA LEU A 123 -12.68 6.42 -7.62
C LEU A 123 -12.27 4.97 -7.87
N ILE A 124 -12.41 4.10 -6.87
CA ILE A 124 -12.18 2.65 -6.97
C ILE A 124 -13.06 2.05 -8.08
N ALA A 125 -14.36 2.37 -8.10
CA ALA A 125 -15.28 1.91 -9.12
C ALA A 125 -14.87 2.39 -10.54
N ALA A 126 -14.45 3.65 -10.68
CA ALA A 126 -13.98 4.21 -11.95
C ALA A 126 -12.70 3.53 -12.49
N LEU A 127 -11.86 2.99 -11.61
CA LEU A 127 -10.64 2.25 -11.95
C LEU A 127 -10.90 0.75 -12.23
N GLY A 128 -12.16 0.31 -12.12
CA GLY A 128 -12.58 -1.03 -12.49
C GLY A 128 -12.49 -2.07 -11.36
N GLY A 129 -12.73 -1.68 -10.11
CA GLY A 129 -13.03 -2.59 -8.99
C GLY A 129 -12.74 -2.02 -7.61
#